data_AF-A0A9D1IJ22-F1
#
_entry.id   AF-A0A9D1IJ22-F1
#
_cell.length_a   1.000
_cell.length_b   1.000
_cell.length_c   1.000
_cell.angle_alpha   90.00
_cell.angle_beta   90.00
_cell.angle_gamma   90.00
#
_symmetry.space_group_name_H-M   'P 1'
#
loop_
_entity.id
_entity.type
_entity.pdbx_description
1 polymer ?
#
loop_
_entity_poly.entity_id
_entity_poly.type
_entity_poly.pdbx_seq_one_letter_code
_entity_poly.pdbx_strand_id
1 'polypeptide(L)' 'MREAVIAEVSTQLSEVVGVIERHLGPTLLAVHLYGSAVDGGLKPHSDIDLLVTVTVRLDETTRR' A
#
# COMPACT_ATOMS: atom_id res chain seq x y z
N MET A 1 -1.01 -11.75 -16.07
CA MET A 1 -0.72 -10.29 -16.15
C MET A 1 -0.64 -9.67 -14.77
N ARG A 2 -1.65 -9.79 -13.90
CA ARG A 2 -1.60 -9.34 -12.49
C ARG A 2 -0.39 -9.85 -11.70
N GLU A 3 -0.05 -11.13 -11.81
CA GLU A 3 1.11 -11.71 -11.10
C GLU A 3 2.44 -11.08 -11.51
N ALA A 4 2.61 -10.72 -12.78
CA ALA A 4 3.83 -10.08 -13.27
C ALA A 4 3.97 -8.65 -12.74
N VAL A 5 2.86 -7.90 -12.68
CA VAL A 5 2.83 -6.56 -12.09
C VAL A 5 3.14 -6.62 -10.59
N ILE A 6 2.56 -7.59 -9.87
CA ILE A 6 2.87 -7.80 -8.44
C ILE A 6 4.35 -8.11 -8.25
N ALA A 7 4.96 -8.93 -9.11
CA ALA A 7 6.38 -9.23 -9.01
C ALA A 7 7.25 -7.96 -9.19
N GLU A 8 6.91 -7.10 -10.15
CA GLU A 8 7.64 -5.85 -10.45
C GLU A 8 7.67 -4.89 -9.25
N VAL A 9 6.58 -4.81 -8.49
CA VAL A 9 6.50 -3.90 -7.32
C VAL A 9 6.60 -4.60 -5.96
N SER A 10 6.85 -5.91 -5.93
CA SER A 10 6.80 -6.75 -4.72
C SER A 10 7.70 -6.26 -3.60
N THR A 11 8.93 -5.83 -3.93
CA THR A 11 9.88 -5.27 -2.96
C THR A 11 9.35 -3.98 -2.36
N GLN A 12 8.92 -3.03 -3.20
CA GLN A 12 8.40 -1.75 -2.74
C GLN A 12 7.13 -1.93 -1.91
N LEU A 13 6.24 -2.85 -2.31
CA LEU A 13 5.05 -3.20 -1.53
C LEU A 13 5.42 -3.76 -0.15
N SER A 14 6.40 -4.66 -0.08
CA SER A 14 6.84 -5.23 1.20
C SER A 14 7.43 -4.15 2.13
N GLU A 15 8.23 -3.23 1.59
CA GLU A 15 8.81 -2.13 2.36
C GLU A 15 7.73 -1.17 2.88
N VAL A 16 6.80 -0.75 2.01
CA VAL A 16 5.72 0.16 2.39
C VAL A 16 4.77 -0.48 3.40
N VAL A 17 4.39 -1.75 3.20
CA VAL A 17 3.58 -2.49 4.18
C VAL A 17 4.31 -2.59 5.51
N GLY A 18 5.62 -2.87 5.52
CA GLY A 18 6.42 -2.91 6.75
C GLY A 18 6.47 -1.58 7.49
N VAL A 19 6.49 -0.44 6.78
CA VAL A 19 6.35 0.89 7.39
C VAL A 19 4.96 1.08 7.98
N ILE A 20 3.90 0.76 7.22
CA ILE A 20 2.51 0.88 7.67
C ILE A 20 2.28 0.04 8.94
N GLU A 21 2.72 -1.21 8.95
CA GLU A 21 2.58 -2.11 10.11
C GLU A 21 3.35 -1.60 11.33
N ARG A 22 4.56 -1.06 11.13
CA ARG A 22 5.36 -0.51 12.23
C ARG A 22 4.69 0.67 12.92
N HIS A 23 4.06 1.56 12.15
CA HIS A 23 3.46 2.77 12.69
C HIS A 23 2.00 2.59 13.11
N LEU A 24 1.26 1.71 12.44
CA LEU A 24 -0.19 1.57 12.60
C LEU A 24 -0.62 0.21 13.17
N GLY A 25 0.29 -0.73 13.40
CA GLY A 25 0.00 -2.14 13.71
C GLY A 25 -1.18 -2.41 14.65
N PRO A 26 -1.27 -1.77 15.83
CA PRO A 26 -2.39 -2.00 16.76
C PRO A 26 -3.77 -1.53 16.25
N THR A 27 -3.80 -0.63 15.27
CA THR A 27 -5.02 -0.02 14.74
C THR A 27 -5.30 -0.41 13.29
N LEU A 28 -4.33 -1.03 12.61
CA LEU A 28 -4.40 -1.44 11.22
C LEU A 28 -5.42 -2.58 11.03
N LEU A 29 -6.42 -2.35 10.18
CA LEU A 29 -7.39 -3.38 9.81
C LEU A 29 -7.02 -4.08 8.51
N ALA A 30 -6.60 -3.29 7.50
CA ALA A 30 -6.28 -3.82 6.19
C ALA A 30 -5.45 -2.83 5.37
N VAL A 31 -4.67 -3.38 4.44
CA VAL A 31 -4.02 -2.66 3.34
C VAL A 31 -4.50 -3.27 2.04
N HIS A 32 -5.04 -2.45 1.15
CA HIS A 32 -5.52 -2.89 -0.17
C HIS A 32 -4.70 -2.21 -1.26
N LEU A 33 -4.18 -3.01 -2.19
CA LEU A 33 -3.66 -2.52 -3.47
C LEU A 33 -4.84 -2.25 -4.41
N TYR A 34 -4.86 -1.08 -5.03
CA TYR A 34 -5.88 -0.73 -6.03
C TYR A 34 -5.25 0.05 -7.20
N GLY A 35 -6.10 0.56 -8.09
CA GLY A 35 -5.67 1.42 -9.18
C GLY A 35 -4.97 0.67 -10.31
N SER A 36 -4.03 1.36 -10.98
CA SER A 36 -3.46 0.90 -12.26
C SER A 36 -2.79 -0.47 -12.18
N ALA A 37 -2.13 -0.78 -11.05
CA ALA A 37 -1.49 -2.07 -10.80
C ALA A 37 -2.47 -3.26 -10.83
N VAL A 38 -3.75 -3.01 -10.56
CA VAL A 38 -4.79 -4.03 -10.43
C VAL A 38 -5.66 -4.13 -11.69
N ASP A 39 -5.95 -2.99 -12.34
CA ASP A 39 -6.95 -2.91 -13.42
C ASP A 39 -6.36 -2.81 -14.84
N GLY A 40 -5.11 -2.36 -15.00
CA GLY A 40 -4.52 -2.11 -16.34
C GLY A 40 -3.05 -2.46 -16.50
N GLY A 41 -2.37 -2.82 -15.41
CA GLY A 41 -0.92 -2.91 -15.34
C GLY A 41 -0.26 -1.54 -15.21
N LEU A 42 0.97 -1.55 -14.68
CA LEU A 42 1.75 -0.33 -14.50
C LEU A 42 2.34 0.13 -15.83
N LYS A 43 2.17 1.42 -16.13
CA LYS A 43 2.83 2.11 -17.26
C LYS A 43 4.05 2.88 -16.75
N PRO A 44 4.98 3.32 -17.62
CA PRO A 44 6.03 4.24 -17.21
C PRO A 44 5.46 5.44 -16.45
N HIS A 45 6.07 5.78 -15.31
CA HIS A 45 5.63 6.86 -14.42
C HIS A 45 4.27 6.65 -13.74
N SER A 46 3.77 5.41 -13.66
CA SER A 46 2.61 5.10 -12.82
C SER A 46 3.02 5.04 -11.35
N ASP A 47 2.13 5.51 -10.49
CA ASP A 47 2.25 5.35 -9.04
C ASP A 47 1.68 3.98 -8.58
N ILE A 48 1.86 3.69 -7.29
CA ILE A 48 1.28 2.52 -6.62
C ILE A 48 0.23 3.02 -5.61
N ASP A 49 -1.02 2.66 -5.85
CA ASP A 49 -2.14 3.13 -5.02
C ASP A 49 -2.45 2.13 -3.89
N LEU A 50 -2.33 2.59 -2.63
CA LEU A 50 -2.67 1.80 -1.44
C LEU A 50 -3.79 2.47 -0.64
N LEU A 51 -4.81 1.70 -0.29
CA LEU A 51 -5.86 2.10 0.63
C LEU A 51 -5.63 1.41 1.98
N VAL A 52 -5.36 2.20 3.01
CA VAL A 52 -5.12 1.72 4.38
C VAL A 52 -6.35 2.00 5.23
N THR A 53 -6.89 0.96 5.87
CA THR A 53 -8.04 1.06 6.77
C THR A 53 -7.58 0.88 8.21
N VAL A 54 -7.99 1.79 9.10
CA VAL A 54 -7.63 1.78 10.53
C VAL A 54 -8.88 1.85 11.41
N THR A 55 -8.82 1.28 12.61
CA THR A 55 -9.91 1.28 13.59
C THR A 55 -10.13 2.63 14.27
N VAL A 56 -9.11 3.49 14.30
CA VAL A 56 -9.15 4.78 15.00
C VAL A 56 -8.59 5.89 14.11
N ARG A 57 -9.01 7.13 14.37
CA ARG A 57 -8.46 8.30 13.68
C ARG A 57 -6.98 8.48 14.05
N LEU A 58 -6.13 8.65 13.04
CA LEU A 58 -4.71 8.96 13.23
C LEU A 58 -4.53 10.37 13.79
N ASP A 59 -3.65 10.51 14.77
CA ASP A 59 -3.13 11.80 15.19
C ASP A 59 -2.19 12.41 14.13
N GLU A 60 -1.89 13.70 14.27
CA GLU A 60 -1.09 14.44 13.29
C GLU A 60 0.38 14.02 13.28
N THR A 61 0.92 13.56 14.41
CA THR A 61 2.32 13.11 14.52
C THR A 61 2.52 11.81 13.75
N THR A 62 1.55 10.90 13.82
CA THR A 62 1.56 9.63 13.09
C THR A 62 1.30 9.81 11.60
N ARG A 63 0.58 10.88 11.21
CA ARG A 63 0.23 11.17 9.81
C ARG A 63 1.40 11.74 8.99
N ARG A 64 2.30 12.50 9.61
CA ARG A 64 3.40 13.21 8.95
C ARG A 64 4.65 12.36 8.85
#